data_AF-A0A3D3L758-F1
#
_entry.id   AF-A0A3D3L758-F1
#
_cell.length_a   1.000
_cell.length_b   1.000
_cell.length_c   1.000
_cell.angle_alpha   90.00
_cell.angle_beta   90.00
_cell.angle_gamma   90.00
#
_symmetry.space_group_name_H-M   'P 1'
#
loop_
_entity.id
_entity.type
_entity.pdbx_description
1 polymer ?
#
loop_
_entity_poly.entity_id
_entity_poly.type
_entity_poly.pdbx_seq_one_letter_code
_entity_poly.pdbx_strand_id
1 'polypeptide(L)'
;MRQIIQIIFCVLLVQNNALATTYILPTWEESSTTSEFVGVVECIVAGGIVALYRVVDSWKGAAVGTELHIAQHVDPYGPQFPISLVGERSLVFAEKSPTYRLGSFSGGGATPLWWRKIPTDLRCFSVVPIKEPMGRCLSIYMGFRGGGLAQFKAEVTSFLGADSEGQEMRLMLAAARKNLPLPDPTEPSDKGNEEDIKLYEWLSGAKDIEQLWQRILAQAKQLNPPPHSQNGGGNQC
;
A
#
# COMPACT_ATOMS: atom_id res chain seq x y z
N MET A 1 -15.23 -49.55 4.11
CA MET A 1 -13.85 -49.04 4.27
C MET A 1 -13.40 -48.08 3.17
N ARG A 2 -13.52 -48.42 1.88
CA ARG A 2 -13.06 -47.56 0.76
C ARG A 2 -13.69 -46.15 0.71
N GLN A 3 -14.99 -46.02 1.04
CA GLN A 3 -15.69 -44.72 1.06
C GLN A 3 -15.28 -43.83 2.24
N ILE A 4 -14.97 -44.41 3.41
CA ILE A 4 -14.53 -43.66 4.59
C ILE A 4 -13.14 -43.07 4.34
N ILE A 5 -12.25 -43.84 3.69
CA ILE A 5 -10.91 -43.37 3.30
C ILE A 5 -11.01 -42.20 2.29
N GLN A 6 -11.95 -42.26 1.33
CA GLN A 6 -12.17 -41.17 0.37
C GLN A 6 -12.70 -39.89 1.03
N ILE A 7 -13.59 -40.00 2.01
CA ILE A 7 -14.11 -38.84 2.75
C ILE A 7 -12.99 -38.20 3.59
N ILE A 8 -12.18 -39.01 4.28
CA ILE A 8 -11.02 -38.52 5.05
C ILE A 8 -10.01 -37.82 4.12
N PHE A 9 -9.74 -38.39 2.95
CA PHE A 9 -8.83 -37.77 1.97
C PHE A 9 -9.39 -36.44 1.42
N CYS A 10 -10.70 -36.35 1.15
CA CYS A 10 -11.34 -35.09 0.76
C CYS A 10 -11.32 -34.04 1.88
N VAL A 11 -11.56 -34.43 3.14
CA VAL A 11 -11.50 -33.50 4.28
C VAL A 11 -10.07 -33.00 4.51
N LEU A 12 -9.08 -33.88 4.38
CA LEU A 12 -7.66 -33.52 4.50
C LEU A 12 -7.18 -32.62 3.33
N LEU A 13 -7.70 -32.82 2.12
CA LEU A 13 -7.39 -31.96 0.96
C LEU A 13 -8.07 -30.58 1.04
N VAL A 14 -9.22 -30.47 1.71
CA VAL A 14 -9.93 -29.20 1.95
C VAL A 14 -9.38 -28.46 3.17
N GLN A 15 -8.58 -29.12 4.01
CA GLN A 15 -7.90 -28.52 5.18
C GLN A 15 -6.61 -27.75 4.85
N ASN A 16 -6.29 -27.54 3.57
CA ASN A 16 -5.39 -26.44 3.22
C ASN A 16 -6.09 -25.15 3.64
N ASN A 17 -5.81 -24.71 4.88
CA ASN A 17 -6.11 -23.38 5.36
C ASN A 17 -5.63 -22.42 4.28
N ALA A 18 -6.56 -21.86 3.52
CA ALA A 18 -6.28 -20.70 2.72
C ALA A 18 -5.86 -19.64 3.74
N LEU A 19 -4.55 -19.47 3.93
CA LEU A 19 -4.02 -18.30 4.60
C LEU A 19 -4.65 -17.14 3.84
N ALA A 20 -5.56 -16.43 4.50
CA ALA A 20 -6.20 -15.27 3.90
C ALA A 20 -5.07 -14.39 3.38
N THR A 21 -5.01 -14.17 2.07
CA THR A 21 -4.08 -13.22 1.49
C THR A 21 -4.46 -11.86 2.03
N THR A 22 -3.74 -11.40 3.05
CA THR A 22 -3.92 -10.06 3.60
C THR A 22 -3.45 -9.08 2.54
N TYR A 23 -4.29 -8.09 2.21
CA TYR A 23 -3.90 -7.03 1.30
C TYR A 23 -2.93 -6.09 2.03
N ILE A 24 -1.64 -6.19 1.71
CA ILE A 24 -0.60 -5.34 2.29
C ILE A 24 -0.47 -4.10 1.41
N LEU A 25 -1.05 -2.99 1.84
CA LEU A 25 -0.93 -1.69 1.15
C LEU A 25 0.54 -1.25 1.10
N PRO A 26 1.09 -0.84 -0.05
CA PRO A 26 2.43 -0.24 -0.12
C PRO A 26 2.48 1.05 0.71
N THR A 27 3.65 1.38 1.28
CA THR A 27 3.83 2.71 1.88
C THR A 27 3.81 3.78 0.80
N TRP A 28 3.63 5.04 1.17
CA TRP A 28 3.67 6.13 0.18
C TRP A 28 5.07 6.29 -0.44
N GLU A 29 6.13 5.95 0.28
CA GLU A 29 7.51 5.92 -0.22
C GLU A 29 7.66 4.85 -1.31
N GLU A 30 7.25 3.61 -1.02
CA GLU A 30 7.23 2.50 -1.99
C GLU A 30 6.43 2.88 -3.24
N SER A 31 5.24 3.42 -3.01
CA SER A 31 4.31 3.94 -4.01
C SER A 31 4.92 5.04 -4.87
N SER A 32 5.61 6.02 -4.28
CA SER A 32 6.26 7.12 -4.99
C SER A 32 7.40 6.64 -5.90
N THR A 33 8.14 5.63 -5.44
CA THR A 33 9.25 5.03 -6.18
C THR A 33 8.76 4.31 -7.43
N THR A 34 7.76 3.43 -7.29
CA THR A 34 7.26 2.60 -8.40
C THR A 34 6.37 3.35 -9.38
N SER A 35 5.76 4.46 -8.96
CA SER A 35 4.92 5.30 -9.82
C SER A 35 5.70 5.94 -10.96
N GLU A 36 5.11 6.03 -12.15
CA GLU A 36 5.59 6.92 -13.22
C GLU A 36 5.02 8.34 -13.08
N PHE A 37 3.83 8.47 -12.49
CA PHE A 37 3.19 9.75 -12.22
C PHE A 37 2.77 9.85 -10.75
N VAL A 38 3.08 10.98 -10.13
CA VAL A 38 2.59 11.36 -8.80
C VAL A 38 2.16 12.82 -8.84
N GLY A 39 0.92 13.10 -8.45
CA GLY A 39 0.42 14.47 -8.45
C GLY A 39 -1.07 14.59 -8.21
N VAL A 40 -1.58 15.80 -8.37
CA VAL A 40 -3.00 16.12 -8.27
C VAL A 40 -3.58 16.28 -9.66
N VAL A 41 -4.72 15.62 -9.90
CA VAL A 41 -5.45 15.68 -11.16
C VAL A 41 -6.90 16.10 -10.92
N GLU A 42 -7.51 16.74 -11.91
CA GLU A 42 -8.92 17.10 -11.92
C GLU A 42 -9.64 16.34 -13.04
N CYS A 43 -10.74 15.68 -12.70
CA CYS A 43 -11.52 14.92 -13.66
C CYS A 43 -12.25 15.89 -14.61
N ILE A 44 -11.98 15.76 -15.91
CA ILE A 44 -12.62 16.58 -16.97
C ILE A 44 -13.67 15.80 -17.76
N VAL A 45 -13.56 14.47 -17.82
CA VAL A 45 -14.61 13.58 -18.34
C VAL A 45 -14.86 12.48 -17.33
N ALA A 46 -16.09 12.45 -16.78
CA ALA A 46 -16.49 11.45 -15.81
C ALA A 46 -16.43 10.03 -16.38
N GLY A 47 -16.10 9.08 -15.51
CA GLY A 47 -15.96 7.68 -15.88
C GLY A 47 -15.87 6.77 -14.67
N GLY A 48 -16.15 5.50 -14.90
CA GLY A 48 -16.03 4.47 -13.87
C GLY A 48 -14.57 4.01 -13.72
N ILE A 49 -14.26 2.89 -14.38
CA ILE A 49 -12.92 2.29 -14.42
C ILE A 49 -11.89 3.22 -15.06
N VAL A 50 -12.26 3.99 -16.08
CA VAL A 50 -11.36 4.95 -16.75
C VAL A 50 -12.08 6.27 -16.87
N ALA A 51 -11.38 7.36 -16.55
CA ALA A 51 -11.83 8.73 -16.76
C ALA A 51 -10.70 9.56 -17.38
N LEU A 52 -11.06 10.71 -17.96
CA LEU A 52 -10.08 11.67 -18.48
C LEU A 52 -9.83 12.72 -17.41
N TYR A 53 -8.56 12.94 -17.10
CA TYR A 53 -8.13 13.91 -16.12
C TYR A 53 -7.16 14.91 -16.71
N ARG A 54 -7.16 16.11 -16.16
CA ARG A 54 -6.12 17.12 -16.40
C ARG A 54 -5.21 17.21 -15.18
N VAL A 55 -3.90 17.20 -15.40
CA VAL A 55 -2.91 17.39 -14.34
C VAL A 55 -2.98 18.83 -13.81
N VAL A 56 -3.24 18.98 -12.52
CA VAL A 56 -3.31 20.28 -11.83
C VAL A 56 -2.00 20.59 -11.11
N ASP A 57 -1.37 19.59 -10.52
CA ASP A 57 -0.09 19.70 -9.84
C ASP A 57 0.71 18.41 -10.09
N SER A 58 1.98 18.54 -10.46
CA SER A 58 2.83 17.41 -10.82
C SER A 58 4.05 17.36 -9.92
N TRP A 59 4.27 16.21 -9.30
CA TRP A 59 5.41 15.95 -8.41
C TRP A 59 6.39 14.97 -9.05
N LYS A 60 5.90 14.14 -9.99
CA LYS A 60 6.67 13.20 -10.83
C LYS A 60 5.89 12.92 -12.12
N GLY A 61 6.59 12.79 -13.25
CA GLY A 61 5.99 12.33 -14.52
C GLY A 61 5.42 13.46 -15.38
N ALA A 62 4.16 13.30 -15.81
CA ALA A 62 3.49 14.21 -16.75
C ALA A 62 3.42 15.66 -16.25
N ALA A 63 3.58 16.63 -17.15
CA ALA A 63 3.56 18.05 -16.82
C ALA A 63 2.15 18.56 -16.47
N VAL A 64 2.07 19.67 -15.72
CA VAL A 64 0.81 20.37 -15.43
C VAL A 64 0.12 20.76 -16.74
N GLY A 65 -1.20 20.58 -16.79
CA GLY A 65 -2.04 20.81 -17.97
C GLY A 65 -2.16 19.61 -18.91
N THR A 66 -1.33 18.57 -18.75
CA THR A 66 -1.44 17.33 -19.54
C THR A 66 -2.78 16.64 -19.28
N GLU A 67 -3.40 16.09 -20.33
CA GLU A 67 -4.60 15.28 -20.23
C GLU A 67 -4.23 13.80 -20.29
N LEU A 68 -4.74 13.00 -19.35
CA LEU A 68 -4.38 11.59 -19.16
C LEU A 68 -5.64 10.76 -18.93
N HIS A 69 -5.76 9.65 -19.66
CA HIS A 69 -6.71 8.60 -19.36
C HIS A 69 -6.14 7.73 -18.24
N ILE A 70 -6.72 7.85 -17.05
CA ILE A 70 -6.25 7.12 -15.88
C ILE A 70 -7.26 6.03 -15.56
N ALA A 71 -6.78 4.78 -15.50
CA ALA A 71 -7.58 3.65 -15.06
C ALA A 71 -7.50 3.48 -13.55
N GLN A 72 -8.66 3.46 -12.91
CA GLN A 72 -8.87 3.22 -11.50
C GLN A 72 -9.00 1.73 -11.20
N HIS A 73 -8.32 1.32 -10.14
CA HIS A 73 -8.51 0.02 -9.53
C HIS A 73 -9.69 0.03 -8.57
N VAL A 74 -10.21 -1.16 -8.31
CA VAL A 74 -11.23 -1.37 -7.28
C VAL A 74 -10.62 -1.00 -5.93
N ASP A 75 -11.28 -0.09 -5.22
CA ASP A 75 -10.88 0.28 -3.88
C ASP A 75 -11.26 -0.85 -2.91
N PRO A 76 -10.28 -1.51 -2.26
CA PRO A 76 -10.58 -2.57 -1.28
C PRO A 76 -11.34 -2.05 -0.05
N TYR A 77 -11.29 -0.75 0.22
CA TYR A 77 -11.96 -0.09 1.36
C TYR A 77 -13.13 0.80 0.94
N GLY A 78 -13.45 0.84 -0.36
CA GLY A 78 -14.42 1.77 -0.93
C GLY A 78 -15.36 1.11 -1.92
N PRO A 79 -15.92 1.89 -2.87
CA PRO A 79 -16.87 1.38 -3.83
C PRO A 79 -16.20 0.37 -4.78
N GLN A 80 -16.86 -0.79 -4.94
CA GLN A 80 -16.42 -1.87 -5.84
C GLN A 80 -16.37 -1.45 -7.32
N PHE A 81 -17.01 -0.32 -7.66
CA PHE A 81 -16.93 0.34 -8.95
C PHE A 81 -16.56 1.81 -8.72
N PRO A 82 -15.28 2.19 -8.86
CA PRO A 82 -14.88 3.59 -8.69
C PRO A 82 -15.55 4.43 -9.78
N ILE A 83 -16.01 5.63 -9.41
CA ILE A 83 -16.56 6.62 -10.35
C ILE A 83 -15.91 7.96 -9.99
N SER A 84 -15.32 8.61 -10.98
CA SER A 84 -14.90 10.01 -10.85
C SER A 84 -15.89 10.94 -11.53
N LEU A 85 -16.24 12.02 -10.84
CA LEU A 85 -17.16 13.04 -11.33
C LEU A 85 -16.39 14.23 -11.89
N VAL A 86 -16.94 14.91 -12.90
CA VAL A 86 -16.33 16.11 -13.48
C VAL A 86 -16.12 17.18 -12.41
N GLY A 87 -14.92 17.76 -12.37
CA GLY A 87 -14.48 18.76 -11.38
C GLY A 87 -13.90 18.14 -10.10
N GLU A 88 -13.99 16.82 -9.91
CA GLU A 88 -13.39 16.16 -8.76
C GLU A 88 -11.86 16.17 -8.86
N ARG A 89 -11.20 16.63 -7.79
CA ARG A 89 -9.74 16.59 -7.67
C ARG A 89 -9.30 15.40 -6.84
N SER A 90 -8.27 14.71 -7.32
CA SER A 90 -7.72 13.55 -6.64
C SER A 90 -6.20 13.60 -6.64
N LEU A 91 -5.62 13.17 -5.53
CA LEU A 91 -4.22 12.80 -5.46
C LEU A 91 -4.09 11.41 -6.10
N VAL A 92 -3.23 11.32 -7.10
CA VAL A 92 -3.05 10.11 -7.90
C VAL A 92 -1.59 9.69 -7.86
N PHE A 93 -1.42 8.40 -7.66
CA PHE A 93 -0.18 7.72 -7.92
C PHE A 93 -0.43 6.63 -8.96
N ALA A 94 0.31 6.68 -10.06
CA ALA A 94 0.05 5.83 -11.19
C ALA A 94 1.33 5.34 -11.85
N GLU A 95 1.27 4.08 -12.29
CA GLU A 95 2.27 3.43 -13.13
C GLU A 95 1.86 3.51 -14.60
N LYS A 96 2.80 3.26 -15.51
CA LYS A 96 2.44 3.02 -16.91
C LYS A 96 1.45 1.88 -16.95
N SER A 97 0.36 2.07 -17.68
CA SER A 97 -0.53 0.93 -17.92
C SER A 97 0.16 -0.03 -18.90
N PRO A 98 0.55 -1.25 -18.51
CA PRO A 98 0.71 -2.28 -19.51
C PRO A 98 -0.67 -2.61 -20.07
N THR A 99 -0.73 -3.02 -21.34
CA THR A 99 -1.97 -3.30 -22.07
C THR A 99 -2.64 -4.62 -21.59
N TYR A 100 -3.01 -4.71 -20.31
CA TYR A 100 -3.67 -5.89 -19.75
C TYR A 100 -5.15 -5.61 -19.47
N ARG A 101 -5.99 -6.55 -19.91
CA ARG A 101 -7.44 -6.49 -19.86
C ARG A 101 -7.91 -6.63 -18.41
N LEU A 102 -8.39 -5.56 -17.79
CA LEU A 102 -9.13 -5.65 -16.53
C LEU A 102 -10.43 -6.43 -16.77
N GLY A 103 -10.55 -7.58 -16.12
CA GLY A 103 -11.78 -8.37 -16.07
C GLY A 103 -12.69 -7.84 -14.96
N SER A 104 -13.83 -7.28 -15.32
CA SER A 104 -14.93 -7.07 -14.38
C SER A 104 -15.79 -8.33 -14.34
N PHE A 105 -15.98 -8.90 -13.15
CA PHE A 105 -16.92 -9.99 -12.89
C PHE A 105 -18.16 -9.45 -12.18
N SER A 106 -18.88 -8.48 -12.78
CA SER A 106 -20.23 -8.19 -12.31
C SER A 106 -21.20 -9.24 -12.88
N GLY A 107 -21.84 -10.00 -11.99
CA GLY A 107 -22.89 -10.94 -12.36
C GLY A 107 -24.14 -10.19 -12.79
N GLY A 108 -24.37 -10.07 -14.10
CA GLY A 108 -25.60 -9.45 -14.62
C GLY A 108 -25.53 -8.96 -16.07
N GLY A 109 -25.40 -9.87 -17.04
CA GLY A 109 -25.76 -9.56 -18.44
C GLY A 109 -24.64 -9.06 -19.35
N ALA A 110 -24.82 -9.34 -20.65
CA ALA A 110 -23.79 -9.60 -21.64
C ALA A 110 -23.10 -8.35 -22.23
N THR A 111 -22.04 -7.87 -21.58
CA THR A 111 -20.77 -7.66 -22.29
C THR A 111 -19.66 -7.56 -21.26
N PRO A 112 -18.68 -8.48 -21.26
CA PRO A 112 -17.56 -8.33 -20.37
C PRO A 112 -16.83 -7.02 -20.67
N LEU A 113 -16.61 -6.18 -19.66
CA LEU A 113 -15.87 -4.92 -19.81
C LEU A 113 -14.45 -5.14 -20.37
N TRP A 114 -13.88 -6.34 -20.20
CA TRP A 114 -12.61 -6.75 -20.83
C TRP A 114 -12.64 -6.82 -22.37
N TRP A 115 -13.84 -6.79 -22.98
CA TRP A 115 -14.03 -6.73 -24.42
C TRP A 115 -14.03 -5.28 -24.95
N ARG A 116 -14.25 -4.28 -24.08
CA ARG A 116 -14.09 -2.86 -24.43
C ARG A 116 -12.62 -2.49 -24.30
N LYS A 117 -11.97 -2.20 -25.43
CA LYS A 117 -10.65 -1.54 -25.43
C LYS A 117 -10.85 -0.07 -25.07
N ILE A 118 -10.84 0.25 -23.79
CA ILE A 118 -10.81 1.65 -23.33
C ILE A 118 -9.34 2.07 -23.30
N PRO A 119 -8.92 3.09 -24.07
CA PRO A 119 -7.55 3.56 -24.03
C PRO A 119 -7.21 4.06 -22.62
N THR A 120 -6.00 3.76 -22.16
CA THR A 120 -5.53 4.11 -20.82
C THR A 120 -4.05 4.43 -20.93
N ASP A 121 -3.68 5.64 -20.51
CA ASP A 121 -2.30 6.10 -20.49
C ASP A 121 -1.59 5.58 -19.23
N LEU A 122 -2.29 5.66 -18.09
CA LEU A 122 -1.77 5.31 -16.78
C LEU A 122 -2.75 4.46 -15.99
N ARG A 123 -2.22 3.59 -15.13
CA ARG A 123 -3.01 2.81 -14.18
C ARG A 123 -2.66 3.28 -12.78
N CYS A 124 -3.66 3.74 -12.02
CA CYS A 124 -3.42 4.11 -10.64
C CYS A 124 -3.60 2.89 -9.72
N PHE A 125 -2.73 2.79 -8.74
CA PHE A 125 -2.95 1.87 -7.61
C PHE A 125 -3.73 2.54 -6.47
N SER A 126 -3.72 3.88 -6.42
CA SER A 126 -4.47 4.64 -5.43
C SER A 126 -4.95 5.96 -6.03
N VAL A 127 -6.25 6.22 -5.87
CA VAL A 127 -6.87 7.53 -6.11
C VAL A 127 -7.43 7.99 -4.79
N VAL A 128 -6.83 9.03 -4.23
CA VAL A 128 -7.33 9.62 -2.99
C VAL A 128 -8.09 10.88 -3.37
N PRO A 129 -9.43 10.87 -3.34
CA PRO A 129 -10.20 12.06 -3.62
C PRO A 129 -9.87 13.13 -2.58
N ILE A 130 -9.64 14.35 -3.05
CA ILE A 130 -9.27 15.48 -2.20
C ILE A 130 -10.55 16.00 -1.54
N LYS A 131 -10.90 15.39 -0.40
CA LYS A 131 -12.03 15.78 0.45
C LYS A 131 -11.52 16.16 1.84
N GLU A 132 -12.10 17.20 2.42
CA GLU A 132 -11.77 17.58 3.79
C GLU A 132 -12.44 16.62 4.81
N PRO A 133 -11.75 16.23 5.90
CA PRO A 133 -10.37 16.58 6.26
C PRO A 133 -9.34 15.66 5.59
N MET A 134 -8.41 16.25 4.83
CA MET A 134 -7.41 15.53 4.02
C MET A 134 -6.50 14.60 4.82
N GLY A 135 -6.10 15.01 6.03
CA GLY A 135 -5.15 14.25 6.86
C GLY A 135 -5.66 12.84 7.20
N ARG A 136 -6.97 12.66 7.37
CA ARG A 136 -7.57 11.33 7.60
C ARG A 136 -7.51 10.46 6.35
N CYS A 137 -7.78 11.02 5.17
CA CYS A 137 -7.69 10.29 3.90
C CYS A 137 -6.25 9.83 3.62
N LEU A 138 -5.27 10.72 3.77
CA LEU A 138 -3.86 10.36 3.56
C LEU A 138 -3.35 9.32 4.57
N SER A 139 -3.84 9.35 5.81
CA SER A 139 -3.53 8.31 6.79
C SER A 139 -4.08 6.94 6.39
N ILE A 140 -5.35 6.87 5.97
CA ILE A 140 -6.01 5.61 5.59
C ILE A 140 -5.38 4.99 4.34
N TYR A 141 -5.21 5.78 3.27
CA TYR A 141 -4.77 5.24 1.98
C TYR A 141 -3.26 5.11 1.87
N MET A 142 -2.50 5.93 2.61
CA MET A 142 -1.06 6.11 2.39
C MET A 142 -0.21 5.95 3.65
N GLY A 143 -0.83 5.65 4.81
CA GLY A 143 -0.13 5.55 6.09
C GLY A 143 0.50 6.86 6.58
N PHE A 144 0.15 7.99 5.95
CA PHE A 144 0.74 9.28 6.23
C PHE A 144 0.10 9.92 7.48
N ARG A 145 0.91 10.21 8.50
CA ARG A 145 0.45 10.77 9.78
C ARG A 145 0.61 12.30 9.89
N GLY A 146 0.91 12.98 8.79
CA GLY A 146 1.06 14.44 8.77
C GLY A 146 -0.28 15.21 8.64
N GLY A 147 -0.18 16.54 8.69
CA GLY A 147 -1.32 17.46 8.86
C GLY A 147 -2.09 17.82 7.58
N GLY A 148 -1.64 17.43 6.39
CA GLY A 148 -2.39 17.69 5.14
C GLY A 148 -1.59 17.57 3.84
N LEU A 149 -2.24 17.90 2.71
CA LEU A 149 -1.70 17.71 1.36
C LEU A 149 -0.40 18.48 1.10
N ALA A 150 -0.26 19.70 1.62
CA ALA A 150 0.93 20.52 1.42
C ALA A 150 2.17 19.90 2.10
N GLN A 151 2.01 19.40 3.33
CA GLN A 151 3.07 18.67 4.03
C GLN A 151 3.39 17.37 3.30
N PHE A 152 2.37 16.65 2.86
CA PHE A 152 2.55 15.42 2.09
C PHE A 152 3.32 15.65 0.78
N LYS A 153 2.98 16.70 0.03
CA LYS A 153 3.72 17.12 -1.16
C LYS A 153 5.19 17.36 -0.83
N ALA A 154 5.47 18.15 0.22
CA ALA A 154 6.83 18.45 0.63
C ALA A 154 7.64 17.17 0.92
N GLU A 155 7.05 16.24 1.67
CA GLU A 155 7.66 14.93 1.98
C GLU A 155 7.94 14.10 0.74
N VAL A 156 6.96 13.99 -0.17
CA VAL A 156 7.13 13.26 -1.44
C VAL A 156 8.21 13.90 -2.31
N THR A 157 8.19 15.21 -2.48
CA THR A 157 9.21 15.90 -3.28
C THR A 157 10.59 15.83 -2.66
N SER A 158 10.69 15.88 -1.33
CA SER A 158 11.95 15.70 -0.59
C SER A 158 12.48 14.28 -0.77
N PHE A 159 11.61 13.28 -0.71
CA PHE A 159 11.97 11.88 -0.93
C PHE A 159 12.46 11.64 -2.37
N LEU A 160 11.68 12.08 -3.36
CA LEU A 160 12.02 11.92 -4.78
C LEU A 160 13.28 12.71 -5.18
N GLY A 161 13.58 13.81 -4.48
CA GLY A 161 14.78 14.62 -4.71
C GLY A 161 16.02 14.18 -3.94
N ALA A 162 15.92 13.20 -3.02
CA ALA A 162 17.07 12.65 -2.31
C ALA A 162 17.95 11.81 -3.25
N ASP A 163 19.22 11.61 -2.86
CA ASP A 163 20.12 10.67 -3.52
C ASP A 163 19.68 9.21 -3.30
N SER A 164 20.31 8.27 -4.02
CA SER A 164 19.93 6.85 -3.95
C SER A 164 20.04 6.29 -2.54
N GLU A 165 21.09 6.67 -1.80
CA GLU A 165 21.30 6.23 -0.42
C GLU A 165 20.24 6.81 0.53
N GLY A 166 19.92 8.10 0.42
CA GLY A 166 18.86 8.74 1.20
C GLY A 166 17.47 8.18 0.88
N GLN A 167 17.19 7.84 -0.38
CA GLN A 167 15.96 7.17 -0.77
C GLN A 167 15.86 5.76 -0.19
N GLU A 168 16.92 4.96 -0.28
CA GLU A 168 16.97 3.61 0.25
C GLU A 168 16.81 3.60 1.79
N MET A 169 17.49 4.50 2.49
CA MET A 169 17.32 4.69 3.93
C MET A 169 15.87 4.97 4.30
N ARG A 170 15.22 5.91 3.59
CA ARG A 170 13.81 6.28 3.85
C ARG A 170 12.86 5.13 3.54
N LEU A 171 13.12 4.37 2.48
CA LEU A 171 12.36 3.16 2.15
C LEU A 171 12.50 2.09 3.23
N MET A 172 13.71 1.86 3.74
CA MET A 172 13.94 0.91 4.83
C MET A 172 13.24 1.34 6.12
N LEU A 173 13.26 2.64 6.45
CA LEU A 173 12.52 3.19 7.59
C LEU A 173 11.01 3.01 7.42
N ALA A 174 10.48 3.25 6.21
CA ALA A 174 9.06 3.06 5.91
C ALA A 174 8.65 1.58 6.00
N ALA A 175 9.48 0.67 5.47
CA ALA A 175 9.27 -0.76 5.56
C ALA A 175 9.37 -1.27 7.01
N ALA A 176 10.35 -0.79 7.77
CA ALA A 176 10.45 -1.04 9.21
C ALA A 176 9.18 -0.57 9.92
N ARG A 177 8.67 0.61 9.57
CA ARG A 177 7.44 1.16 10.15
C ARG A 177 6.19 0.36 9.90
N LYS A 178 6.13 -0.24 8.72
CA LYS A 178 5.00 -1.07 8.31
C LYS A 178 5.06 -2.48 8.90
N ASN A 179 6.27 -3.04 9.08
CA ASN A 179 6.46 -4.47 9.34
C ASN A 179 7.06 -4.82 10.72
N LEU A 180 7.52 -3.83 11.51
CA LEU A 180 7.97 -4.03 12.89
C LEU A 180 6.96 -3.54 13.96
N PRO A 181 5.63 -3.56 13.78
CA PRO A 181 4.75 -3.14 14.86
C PRO A 181 5.01 -4.03 16.09
N LEU A 182 5.16 -3.37 17.23
CA LEU A 182 5.08 -4.00 18.55
C LEU A 182 3.70 -4.68 18.66
N PRO A 183 3.58 -5.75 19.48
CA PRO A 183 2.34 -6.50 19.63
C PRO A 183 1.15 -5.54 19.84
N ASP A 184 0.15 -5.70 18.97
CA ASP A 184 -1.07 -4.90 18.97
C ASP A 184 -1.61 -4.85 20.41
N PRO A 185 -1.64 -3.68 21.08
CA PRO A 185 -2.22 -3.64 22.40
C PRO A 185 -3.68 -4.04 22.22
N THR A 186 -4.13 -5.03 22.99
CA THR A 186 -5.50 -5.55 22.98
C THR A 186 -6.57 -4.47 23.19
N GLU A 187 -6.15 -3.26 23.55
CA GLU A 187 -6.94 -2.04 23.59
C GLU A 187 -6.18 -0.88 22.92
N PRO A 188 -6.83 -0.02 22.10
CA PRO A 188 -6.23 1.20 21.59
C PRO A 188 -5.87 2.11 22.76
N SER A 189 -4.61 2.08 23.17
CA SER A 189 -4.08 2.87 24.27
C SER A 189 -2.94 3.76 23.79
N ASP A 190 -2.80 4.93 24.41
CA ASP A 190 -1.75 5.91 24.07
C ASP A 190 -0.33 5.35 24.22
N LYS A 191 -0.15 4.27 25.01
CA LYS A 191 1.14 3.61 25.25
C LYS A 191 1.71 2.91 24.02
N GLY A 192 0.87 2.27 23.20
CA GLY A 192 1.31 1.64 21.95
C GLY A 192 1.87 2.66 20.96
N ASN A 193 1.27 3.85 20.92
CA ASN A 193 1.78 4.96 20.12
C ASN A 193 3.13 5.49 20.64
N GLU A 194 3.36 5.54 21.95
CA GLU A 194 4.60 6.07 22.54
C GLU A 194 5.81 5.14 22.30
N GLU A 195 5.62 3.82 22.43
CA GLU A 195 6.69 2.84 22.16
C GLU A 195 7.03 2.78 20.67
N ASP A 196 6.02 2.86 19.80
CA ASP A 196 6.22 3.01 18.37
C ASP A 196 7.04 4.27 18.05
N ILE A 197 6.69 5.42 18.63
CA ILE A 197 7.44 6.68 18.43
C ILE A 197 8.90 6.51 18.86
N LYS A 198 9.17 5.93 20.03
CA LYS A 198 10.55 5.70 20.51
C LYS A 198 11.33 4.76 19.60
N LEU A 199 10.69 3.71 19.09
CA LEU A 199 11.30 2.80 18.13
C LEU A 199 11.66 3.54 16.84
N TYR A 200 10.78 4.40 16.32
CA TYR A 200 11.08 5.18 15.12
C TYR A 200 12.16 6.23 15.34
N GLU A 201 12.15 6.95 16.46
CA GLU A 201 13.22 7.88 16.82
C GLU A 201 14.57 7.16 16.89
N TRP A 202 14.59 5.96 17.49
CA TRP A 202 15.77 5.13 17.51
C TRP A 202 16.19 4.67 16.11
N LEU A 203 15.28 4.17 15.27
CA LEU A 203 15.63 3.73 13.91
C LEU A 203 16.14 4.90 13.04
N SER A 204 15.46 6.04 13.08
CA SER A 204 15.80 7.25 12.32
C SER A 204 17.12 7.90 12.75
N GLY A 205 17.62 7.61 13.95
CA GLY A 205 18.96 8.01 14.39
C GLY A 205 20.11 7.17 13.79
N ALA A 206 19.85 6.35 12.77
CA ALA A 206 20.90 5.65 12.02
C ALA A 206 21.62 6.60 11.06
N LYS A 207 22.95 6.47 10.95
CA LYS A 207 23.80 7.32 10.11
C LYS A 207 23.90 6.81 8.67
N ASP A 208 23.80 5.51 8.49
CA ASP A 208 23.98 4.81 7.22
C ASP A 208 23.08 3.56 7.17
N ILE A 209 22.97 2.98 5.97
CA ILE A 209 22.08 1.84 5.67
C ILE A 209 22.44 0.62 6.51
N GLU A 210 23.74 0.35 6.67
CA GLU A 210 24.23 -0.81 7.42
C GLU A 210 23.82 -0.70 8.88
N GLN A 211 24.01 0.48 9.49
CA GLN A 211 23.61 0.73 10.86
C GLN A 211 22.09 0.58 11.02
N LEU A 212 21.29 1.10 10.08
CA LEU A 212 19.84 0.93 10.12
C LEU A 212 19.45 -0.56 10.04
N TRP A 213 20.09 -1.31 9.14
CA TRP A 213 19.85 -2.74 8.98
C TRP A 213 20.15 -3.52 10.26
N GLN A 214 21.29 -3.27 10.91
CA GLN A 214 21.64 -3.90 12.18
C GLN A 214 20.62 -3.57 13.28
N ARG A 215 20.10 -2.34 13.32
CA ARG A 215 19.03 -1.93 14.25
C ARG A 215 17.73 -2.69 13.99
N ILE A 216 17.31 -2.80 12.73
CA ILE A 216 16.13 -3.58 12.32
C ILE A 216 16.27 -5.05 12.72
N LEU A 217 17.41 -5.68 12.44
CA LEU A 217 17.67 -7.07 12.79
C LEU A 217 17.66 -7.31 14.31
N ALA A 218 18.25 -6.39 15.08
CA ALA A 218 18.24 -6.46 16.53
C ALA A 218 16.81 -6.42 17.09
N GLN A 219 15.96 -5.54 16.56
CA GLN A 219 14.55 -5.45 16.95
C GLN A 219 13.76 -6.69 16.54
N ALA A 220 13.92 -7.16 15.30
CA ALA A 220 13.23 -8.35 14.80
C ALA A 220 13.54 -9.59 15.65
N LYS A 221 14.78 -9.73 16.13
CA LYS A 221 15.22 -10.82 17.01
C LYS A 221 14.59 -10.74 18.41
N GLN A 222 14.32 -9.53 18.92
CA GLN A 222 13.61 -9.35 20.19
C GLN A 222 12.13 -9.71 20.07
N LEU A 223 11.49 -9.32 18.96
CA LEU A 223 10.08 -9.59 18.70
C LEU A 223 9.81 -11.08 18.43
N ASN A 224 10.70 -11.74 17.70
CA ASN A 224 10.63 -13.16 17.38
C ASN A 224 11.90 -13.87 17.83
N PRO A 225 12.07 -14.14 19.13
CA PRO A 225 13.23 -14.89 19.60
C PRO A 225 13.23 -16.27 18.93
N PRO A 226 14.40 -16.80 18.53
CA PRO A 226 14.46 -18.14 17.98
C PRO A 226 13.82 -19.12 18.97
N PRO A 227 13.01 -20.09 18.50
CA PRO A 227 12.40 -21.07 19.39
C PRO A 227 13.52 -21.70 20.21
N HIS A 228 13.41 -21.61 21.54
CA HIS A 228 14.39 -22.19 22.45
C HIS A 228 14.72 -23.60 21.97
N SER A 229 16.00 -23.87 21.72
CA SER A 229 16.47 -25.25 21.69
C SER A 229 16.04 -25.86 23.01
N GLN A 230 15.00 -26.70 22.96
CA GLN A 230 14.67 -27.61 24.05
C GLN A 230 15.82 -28.62 24.18
N ASN A 231 16.95 -28.18 24.72
CA ASN A 231 17.96 -29.05 25.29
C ASN A 231 17.80 -28.97 26.80
N GLY A 232 16.91 -29.83 27.27
CA GLY A 232 16.69 -30.16 28.67
C GLY A 232 16.08 -31.54 28.79
N GLY A 233 16.49 -32.47 27.92
CA GLY A 233 16.32 -33.90 28.14
C GLY A 233 17.14 -34.31 29.36
N GLY A 234 16.60 -34.04 30.53
CA GLY A 234 17.11 -34.44 31.83
C GLY A 234 15.96 -34.99 32.65
N ASN A 235 15.56 -36.21 32.34
CA ASN A 235 14.95 -37.12 33.32
C ASN A 235 15.50 -38.52 33.01
N GLN A 236 16.69 -38.78 33.55
CA GLN A 236 17.01 -40.09 34.07
C GLN A 236 16.32 -40.18 35.44
N CYS A 237 15.33 -41.06 35.52
CA CYS A 237 14.91 -41.90 36.65
C CYS A 237 13.60 -42.58 36.25
#